data_AF-A0A602YWV0-F1
#
_entry.id   AF-A0A602YWV0-F1
#
_cell.length_a   1.000
_cell.length_b   1.000
_cell.length_c   1.000
_cell.angle_alpha   90.00
_cell.angle_beta   90.00
_cell.angle_gamma   90.00
#
_symmetry.space_group_name_H-M   'P 1'
#
loop_
_entity.id
_entity.type
_entity.pdbx_description
1 polymer ?
#
loop_
_entity_poly.entity_id
_entity_poly.type
_entity_poly.pdbx_seq_one_letter_code
_entity_poly.pdbx_strand_id
1 'polypeptide(L)'
;MKRIDIHVEGLSVEARNNLAMSVYAALAGAGSRAVRNLAVGFVLAFVLVWAVSWVLFEAGVTRDSTDGDSPSNLRLYTDALTGCQYLGNGNGLTPRMDAQGYQVCGDKSGGKL
;
A
#
# COMPACT_ATOMS: atom_id res chain seq x y z
N MET A 1 -59.14 44.01 -29.44
CA MET A 1 -57.93 43.17 -29.26
C MET A 1 -58.13 42.31 -28.01
N LYS A 2 -58.13 40.97 -28.16
CA LYS A 2 -58.36 40.03 -27.05
C LYS A 2 -56.99 39.71 -26.43
N ARG A 3 -56.76 40.13 -25.19
CA ARG A 3 -55.54 39.82 -24.44
C ARG A 3 -55.69 38.39 -23.89
N ILE A 4 -54.79 37.49 -24.25
CA ILE A 4 -54.72 36.13 -23.70
C ILE A 4 -53.71 36.20 -22.58
N ASP A 5 -54.18 36.28 -21.34
CA ASP A 5 -53.31 36.18 -20.17
C ASP A 5 -53.05 34.70 -19.91
N ILE A 6 -51.83 34.25 -20.23
CA ILE A 6 -51.37 32.89 -19.97
C ILE A 6 -50.94 32.85 -18.49
N HIS A 7 -51.80 32.30 -17.63
CA HIS A 7 -51.41 31.97 -16.26
C HIS A 7 -50.56 30.71 -16.29
N VAL A 8 -49.26 30.86 -16.04
CA VAL A 8 -48.35 29.73 -15.81
C VAL A 8 -48.60 29.26 -14.38
N GLU A 9 -49.40 28.22 -14.20
CA GLU A 9 -49.53 27.55 -12.90
C GLU A 9 -48.17 27.02 -12.47
N GLY A 10 -47.65 27.52 -11.35
CA GLY A 10 -46.41 27.02 -10.78
C GLY A 10 -46.56 25.55 -10.36
N LEU A 11 -45.51 24.74 -10.54
CA LEU A 11 -45.49 23.33 -10.14
C LEU A 11 -46.04 23.12 -8.72
N SER A 12 -46.91 22.11 -8.53
CA SER A 12 -47.39 21.68 -7.21
C SER A 12 -46.22 21.28 -6.29
N VAL A 13 -46.42 21.41 -4.99
CA VAL A 13 -45.38 21.10 -3.98
C VAL A 13 -44.93 19.63 -4.09
N GLU A 14 -45.86 18.72 -4.35
CA GLU A 14 -45.56 17.30 -4.56
C GLU A 14 -44.71 17.06 -5.80
N ALA A 15 -45.01 17.76 -6.91
CA ALA A 15 -44.22 17.65 -8.13
C ALA A 15 -42.78 18.12 -7.92
N ARG A 16 -42.56 19.17 -7.10
CA ARG A 16 -41.21 19.66 -6.75
C ARG A 16 -40.46 18.65 -5.88
N ASN A 17 -41.13 18.06 -4.88
CA ASN A 17 -40.51 17.06 -4.00
C ASN A 17 -40.14 15.78 -4.76
N ASN A 18 -41.03 15.29 -5.64
CA ASN A 18 -40.76 14.12 -6.47
C ASN A 18 -39.59 14.38 -7.43
N LEU A 19 -39.54 15.56 -8.04
CA LEU A 19 -38.42 15.95 -8.89
C LEU A 19 -37.11 15.98 -8.09
N ALA A 20 -37.09 16.64 -6.92
CA ALA A 20 -35.90 16.73 -6.08
C ALA A 20 -35.40 15.33 -5.66
N MET A 21 -36.29 14.45 -5.19
CA MET A 21 -35.94 13.08 -4.79
C MET A 21 -35.41 12.25 -5.97
N SER A 22 -35.98 12.40 -7.16
CA SER A 22 -35.49 11.69 -8.35
C SER A 22 -34.07 12.11 -8.75
N VAL A 23 -33.76 13.41 -8.63
CA VAL A 23 -32.42 13.96 -8.90
C VAL A 23 -31.41 13.47 -7.86
N TYR A 24 -31.78 13.47 -6.57
CA TYR A 24 -30.93 12.93 -5.50
C TYR A 24 -30.63 11.44 -5.69
N ALA A 25 -31.64 10.64 -6.00
CA ALA A 25 -31.48 9.21 -6.22
C ALA A 25 -30.57 8.91 -7.42
N ALA A 26 -30.70 9.67 -8.51
CA ALA A 26 -29.84 9.55 -9.68
C ALA A 26 -28.37 9.88 -9.35
N LEU A 27 -28.12 10.98 -8.63
CA LEU A 27 -26.79 11.39 -8.19
C LEU A 27 -26.17 10.36 -7.22
N ALA A 28 -26.91 9.89 -6.24
CA ALA A 28 -26.45 8.87 -5.29
C ALA A 28 -26.18 7.52 -5.99
N GLY A 29 -27.02 7.14 -6.96
CA GLY A 29 -26.82 5.95 -7.78
C GLY A 29 -25.58 6.01 -8.65
N ALA A 30 -25.31 7.16 -9.29
CA ALA A 30 -24.09 7.37 -10.06
C ALA A 30 -22.84 7.40 -9.16
N GLY A 31 -22.91 8.12 -8.05
CA GLY A 31 -21.81 8.24 -7.07
C GLY A 31 -21.43 6.89 -6.46
N SER A 32 -22.41 6.09 -6.04
CA SER A 32 -22.17 4.77 -5.46
C SER A 32 -21.49 3.80 -6.42
N ARG A 33 -21.82 3.83 -7.72
CA ARG A 33 -21.12 3.03 -8.75
C ARG A 33 -19.68 3.47 -8.92
N ALA A 34 -19.42 4.77 -8.97
CA ALA A 34 -18.06 5.30 -9.07
C ALA A 34 -17.20 4.91 -7.86
N VAL A 35 -17.72 5.08 -6.66
CA VAL A 35 -17.04 4.68 -5.41
C VAL A 35 -16.78 3.18 -5.38
N ARG A 36 -17.75 2.35 -5.78
CA ARG A 36 -17.57 0.90 -5.84
C ARG A 36 -16.46 0.49 -6.81
N ASN A 37 -16.44 1.07 -8.02
CA ASN A 37 -15.40 0.75 -9.01
C ASN A 37 -14.02 1.17 -8.52
N LEU A 38 -13.92 2.34 -7.88
CA LEU A 38 -12.67 2.84 -7.31
C LEU A 38 -12.21 1.96 -6.14
N ALA A 39 -13.11 1.54 -5.26
CA ALA A 39 -12.82 0.61 -4.17
C ALA A 39 -12.32 -0.75 -4.71
N VAL A 40 -12.98 -1.31 -5.73
CA VAL A 40 -12.52 -2.54 -6.39
C VAL A 40 -11.14 -2.34 -7.01
N GLY A 41 -10.91 -1.20 -7.67
CA GLY A 41 -9.60 -0.85 -8.22
C GLY A 41 -8.49 -0.86 -7.17
N PHE A 42 -8.73 -0.27 -5.99
CA PHE A 42 -7.75 -0.28 -4.90
C PHE A 42 -7.50 -1.68 -4.34
N VAL A 43 -8.54 -2.49 -4.17
CA VAL A 43 -8.37 -3.88 -3.73
C VAL A 43 -7.54 -4.68 -4.73
N LEU A 44 -7.82 -4.56 -6.03
CA LEU A 44 -7.05 -5.23 -7.08
C LEU A 44 -5.59 -4.77 -7.11
N ALA A 45 -5.35 -3.45 -7.00
CA ALA A 45 -4.01 -2.90 -6.95
C ALA A 45 -3.23 -3.42 -5.73
N PHE A 46 -3.86 -3.48 -4.56
CA PHE A 46 -3.24 -4.02 -3.34
C PHE A 46 -2.86 -5.50 -3.50
N VAL A 47 -3.79 -6.33 -3.99
CA VAL A 47 -3.54 -7.76 -4.22
C VAL A 47 -2.42 -7.96 -5.25
N LEU A 48 -2.40 -7.15 -6.33
CA LEU A 48 -1.35 -7.21 -7.34
C LEU A 48 0.02 -6.87 -6.77
N VAL A 49 0.14 -5.77 -6.00
CA VAL A 49 1.40 -5.36 -5.36
C VAL A 49 1.89 -6.44 -4.41
N TRP A 50 0.99 -7.01 -3.61
CA TRP A 50 1.34 -8.09 -2.69
C TRP A 50 1.84 -9.34 -3.43
N ALA A 51 1.11 -9.77 -4.47
CA ALA A 51 1.46 -10.95 -5.26
C ALA A 51 2.81 -10.77 -5.99
N VAL A 52 3.03 -9.60 -6.60
CA VAL A 52 4.32 -9.28 -7.25
C VAL A 52 5.46 -9.29 -6.24
N SER A 53 5.26 -8.70 -5.05
CA SER A 53 6.29 -8.68 -3.99
C SER A 53 6.64 -10.10 -3.54
N TRP A 54 5.65 -10.97 -3.37
CA TRP A 54 5.85 -12.37 -3.04
C TRP A 54 6.66 -13.10 -4.12
N VAL A 55 6.28 -12.96 -5.39
CA VAL A 55 6.98 -13.61 -6.52
C VAL A 55 8.42 -13.14 -6.62
N LEU A 56 8.69 -11.84 -6.44
CA LEU A 56 10.05 -11.30 -6.46
C LEU A 56 10.92 -11.84 -5.31
N PHE A 57 10.33 -12.08 -4.15
CA PHE A 57 11.02 -12.67 -3.01
C PHE A 57 11.37 -14.15 -3.26
N GLU A 58 10.41 -14.94 -3.74
CA GLU A 58 10.62 -16.36 -4.07
C GLU A 58 11.60 -16.56 -5.23
N ALA A 59 11.60 -15.65 -6.21
CA ALA A 59 12.58 -15.64 -7.29
C ALA A 59 13.99 -15.20 -6.84
N GLY A 60 14.18 -14.86 -5.55
CA GLY A 60 15.46 -14.45 -4.98
C GLY A 60 15.90 -13.03 -5.37
N VAL A 61 15.05 -12.25 -6.03
CA VAL A 61 15.40 -10.90 -6.50
C VAL A 61 15.52 -9.92 -5.32
N THR A 62 14.63 -10.04 -4.35
CA THR A 62 14.59 -9.17 -3.16
C THR A 62 15.02 -9.88 -1.88
N ARG A 63 15.46 -11.14 -1.98
CA ARG A 63 15.87 -11.95 -0.82
C ARG A 63 17.35 -11.67 -0.51
N ASP A 64 17.67 -11.46 0.76
CA ASP A 64 19.04 -11.25 1.21
C ASP A 64 19.55 -12.35 2.17
N SER A 65 20.82 -12.25 2.58
CA SER A 65 21.48 -13.26 3.43
C SER A 65 20.96 -13.33 4.87
N THR A 66 20.05 -12.43 5.24
CA THR A 66 19.39 -12.37 6.55
C THR A 66 17.97 -12.95 6.49
N ASP A 67 17.46 -13.19 5.28
CA ASP A 67 16.11 -13.70 5.04
C ASP A 67 16.03 -15.23 5.09
N GLY A 68 15.03 -15.72 5.84
CA GLY A 68 14.62 -17.13 5.86
C GLY A 68 13.51 -17.40 4.84
N ASP A 69 12.56 -18.26 5.18
CA ASP A 69 11.39 -18.56 4.32
C ASP A 69 10.49 -17.33 4.08
N SER A 70 10.70 -16.25 4.84
CA SER A 70 10.04 -14.96 4.67
C SER A 70 11.04 -13.81 4.88
N PRO A 71 10.77 -12.60 4.37
CA PRO A 71 11.60 -11.43 4.64
C PRO A 71 11.78 -11.19 6.14
N SER A 72 13.02 -11.08 6.59
CA SER A 72 13.37 -10.87 8.00
C SER A 72 13.12 -9.44 8.48
N ASN A 73 13.04 -8.49 7.55
CA ASN A 73 13.05 -7.05 7.79
C ASN A 73 14.26 -6.57 8.60
N LEU A 74 15.33 -7.37 8.67
CA LEU A 74 16.60 -6.98 9.25
C LEU A 74 17.47 -6.34 8.18
N ARG A 75 18.24 -5.34 8.57
CA ARG A 75 19.26 -4.72 7.72
C ARG A 75 20.62 -5.16 8.20
N LEU A 76 21.47 -5.48 7.24
CA LEU A 76 22.87 -5.77 7.50
C LEU A 76 23.68 -4.46 7.57
N TYR A 77 24.30 -4.23 8.73
CA TYR A 77 25.24 -3.15 8.95
C TYR A 77 26.65 -3.73 9.08
N THR A 78 27.64 -3.07 8.50
CA THR A 78 29.04 -3.43 8.68
C THR A 78 29.77 -2.24 9.25
N ASP A 79 30.39 -2.42 10.41
CA ASP A 79 31.25 -1.40 11.01
C ASP A 79 32.49 -1.20 10.13
N ALA A 80 32.71 0.03 9.69
CA ALA A 80 33.83 0.39 8.84
C ALA A 80 35.19 0.26 9.56
N LEU A 81 35.25 0.46 10.88
CA LEU A 81 36.49 0.38 11.65
C LEU A 81 36.90 -1.07 11.89
N THR A 82 35.98 -1.88 12.44
CA THR A 82 36.28 -3.27 12.85
C THR A 82 36.01 -4.30 11.75
N GLY A 83 35.19 -3.96 10.75
CA GLY A 83 34.68 -4.93 9.78
C GLY A 83 33.59 -5.85 10.32
N CYS A 84 33.16 -5.67 11.58
CA CYS A 84 32.15 -6.51 12.20
C CYS A 84 30.74 -6.22 11.69
N GLN A 85 29.97 -7.30 11.48
CA GLN A 85 28.60 -7.24 11.00
C GLN A 85 27.60 -7.20 12.18
N TYR A 86 26.55 -6.42 11.97
CA TYR A 86 25.44 -6.22 12.89
C TYR A 86 24.13 -6.30 12.13
N LEU A 87 23.09 -6.79 12.80
CA LEU A 87 21.72 -6.83 12.30
C LEU A 87 20.88 -5.82 13.08
N GLY A 88 19.96 -5.14 12.40
CA GLY A 88 19.04 -4.21 13.06
C GLY A 88 17.85 -3.81 12.21
N ASN A 89 16.84 -3.26 12.88
CA ASN A 89 15.66 -2.67 12.25
C ASN A 89 15.21 -1.44 13.07
N GLY A 90 15.89 -0.31 12.85
CA GLY A 90 15.61 0.96 13.55
C GLY A 90 16.55 1.21 14.72
N ASN A 91 16.05 1.05 15.96
CA ASN A 91 16.68 1.62 17.17
C ASN A 91 17.69 0.70 17.87
N GLY A 92 17.86 -0.54 17.40
CA GLY A 92 18.74 -1.53 18.03
C GLY A 92 19.61 -2.23 17.00
N LEU A 93 20.87 -2.43 17.37
CA LEU A 93 21.82 -3.26 16.65
C LEU A 93 22.18 -4.47 17.53
N THR A 94 22.19 -5.66 16.92
CA THR A 94 22.68 -6.89 17.54
C THR A 94 23.83 -7.45 16.70
N PRO A 95 24.90 -8.01 17.31
CA PRO A 95 25.94 -8.71 16.57
C PRO A 95 25.37 -9.79 15.65
N ARG A 96 25.87 -9.87 14.41
CA ARG A 96 25.57 -11.00 13.52
C ARG A 96 26.46 -12.16 13.91
N MET A 97 25.87 -13.30 14.25
CA MET A 97 26.60 -14.49 14.66
C MET A 97 26.75 -15.47 13.48
N ASP A 98 27.87 -16.19 13.44
CA ASP A 98 28.08 -17.34 12.56
C ASP A 98 27.46 -18.61 13.14
N ALA A 99 27.63 -19.75 12.44
CA ALA A 99 27.09 -21.04 12.87
C ALA A 99 27.73 -21.58 14.16
N GLN A 100 28.88 -21.05 14.57
CA GLN A 100 29.66 -21.44 15.73
C GLN A 100 29.39 -20.53 16.94
N GLY A 101 28.62 -19.46 16.74
CA GLY A 101 28.32 -18.49 17.79
C GLY A 101 29.40 -17.43 17.96
N TYR A 102 30.22 -17.17 16.95
CA TYR A 102 31.12 -16.02 16.91
C TYR A 102 30.54 -14.88 16.09
N GLN A 103 30.89 -13.64 16.42
CA GLN A 103 30.48 -12.51 15.63
C GLN A 103 31.18 -12.54 14.26
N VAL A 104 30.41 -12.36 13.19
CA VAL A 104 30.92 -12.25 11.83
C VAL A 104 31.65 -10.92 11.69
N CYS A 105 32.96 -10.96 11.51
CA CYS A 105 33.77 -9.80 11.17
C CYS A 105 34.56 -10.06 9.90
N GLY A 106 34.63 -9.07 9.01
CA GLY A 106 35.42 -9.16 7.79
C GLY A 106 36.92 -9.12 8.11
N ASP A 107 37.70 -9.96 7.44
CA ASP A 107 39.16 -9.93 7.47
C ASP A 107 39.69 -8.63 6.88
N LYS A 108 39.77 -7.57 7.70
CA LYS A 108 40.57 -6.37 7.39
C LYS A 108 42.01 -6.48 7.87
N SER A 109 42.37 -7.59 8.47
CA SER A 109 43.76 -7.99 8.69
C SER A 109 44.12 -9.01 7.64
N GLY A 110 45.05 -8.68 6.73
CA GLY A 110 45.76 -9.65 5.90
C GLY A 110 46.64 -10.61 6.71
N GLY A 111 46.12 -11.13 7.83
CA GLY A 111 46.73 -12.15 8.66
C GLY A 111 46.18 -13.49 8.24
N LYS A 112 47.00 -14.25 7.51
CA LYS A 112 46.78 -15.65 7.20
C LYS A 112 46.45 -16.43 8.48
N LEU A 113 45.46 -17.32 8.40
CA LEU A 113 45.39 -18.51 9.24
C LEU A 113 46.69 -19.31 9.12
#